data_AF-A0A8E1USX8-F1
#
_entry.id   AF-A0A8E1USX8-F1
#
_cell.length_a   1.000
_cell.length_b   1.000
_cell.length_c   1.000
_cell.angle_alpha   90.00
_cell.angle_beta   90.00
_cell.angle_gamma   90.00
#
_symmetry.space_group_name_H-M   'P 1'
#
loop_
_entity.id
_entity.type
_entity.pdbx_description
1 polymer ?
#
loop_
_entity_poly.entity_id
_entity_poly.type
_entity_poly.pdbx_seq_one_letter_code
_entity_poly.pdbx_strand_id
1 'polypeptide(L)'
;MGGVKWKAFFLEEIAQISSGKDIYERERTSGQTPYVTATANNNGIGYFVGNQNETLEKGSLSVNRNGSVGYCFYHPYDALYGNDTRKLKPIRNNKYVSLFISMCITNQRAKYGYGYKMGTGRLKRQKILLPIDGNSQPNWDYMEAYMQNLEQQQILEYLRHIER
;
A
#
# COMPACT_ATOMS: atom_id res chain seq x y z
N MET A 1 28.90 4.09 14.94
CA MET A 1 27.44 3.95 14.95
C MET A 1 27.07 2.79 14.04
N GLY A 2 26.53 1.70 14.57
CA GLY A 2 26.16 0.54 13.76
C GLY A 2 24.95 0.87 12.88
N GLY A 3 25.07 0.66 11.58
CA GLY A 3 23.97 0.90 10.63
C GLY A 3 22.75 0.03 10.93
N VAL A 4 21.58 0.50 10.50
CA VAL A 4 20.32 -0.25 10.59
C VAL A 4 20.46 -1.54 9.80
N LYS A 5 20.15 -2.67 10.44
CA LYS A 5 20.17 -3.99 9.78
C LYS A 5 18.86 -4.22 9.03
N TRP A 6 18.93 -4.97 7.93
CA TRP A 6 17.79 -5.25 7.07
C TRP A 6 17.64 -6.76 6.85
N LYS A 7 16.40 -7.22 6.69
CA LYS A 7 16.07 -8.61 6.39
C LYS A 7 14.89 -8.67 5.43
N ALA A 8 14.83 -9.75 4.65
CA ALA A 8 13.71 -10.01 3.75
C ALA A 8 12.56 -10.71 4.49
N PHE A 9 11.35 -10.23 4.29
CA PHE A 9 10.10 -10.78 4.83
C PHE A 9 9.11 -11.06 3.70
N PHE A 10 8.40 -12.18 3.75
CA PHE A 10 7.25 -12.43 2.88
C PHE A 10 6.13 -11.44 3.21
N LEU A 11 5.37 -11.01 2.20
CA LEU A 11 4.28 -10.08 2.43
C LEU A 11 3.17 -10.67 3.31
N GLU A 12 2.96 -11.98 3.27
CA GLU A 12 2.01 -12.64 4.18
C GLU A 12 2.44 -12.62 5.64
N GLU A 13 3.73 -12.41 5.94
CA GLU A 13 4.23 -12.24 7.31
C GLU A 13 3.91 -10.84 7.87
N ILE A 14 3.61 -9.86 7.01
CA ILE A 14 3.40 -8.46 7.41
C ILE A 14 1.97 -7.94 7.14
N ALA A 15 1.18 -8.66 6.35
CA ALA A 15 -0.19 -8.27 6.02
C ALA A 15 -1.07 -9.46 5.63
N GLN A 16 -2.35 -9.39 5.99
CA GLN A 16 -3.37 -10.29 5.48
C GLN A 16 -3.75 -9.87 4.05
N ILE A 17 -3.51 -10.75 3.07
CA ILE A 17 -3.74 -10.47 1.65
C ILE A 17 -5.00 -11.16 1.14
N SER A 18 -5.91 -10.38 0.55
CA SER A 18 -7.17 -10.82 -0.04
C SER A 18 -7.39 -10.22 -1.44
N SER A 19 -8.27 -10.85 -2.22
CA SER A 19 -8.71 -10.31 -3.51
C SER A 19 -9.75 -9.22 -3.29
N GLY A 20 -9.79 -8.22 -4.19
CA GLY A 20 -10.95 -7.34 -4.31
C GLY A 20 -12.12 -8.01 -5.04
N LYS A 21 -13.17 -7.23 -5.30
CA LYS A 21 -14.42 -7.63 -5.95
C LYS A 21 -14.88 -6.55 -6.92
N ASP A 22 -15.29 -6.96 -8.11
CA ASP A 22 -15.76 -6.01 -9.11
C ASP A 22 -17.14 -5.46 -8.74
N ILE A 23 -17.27 -4.15 -8.95
CA ILE A 23 -18.55 -3.45 -9.07
C ILE A 23 -18.61 -3.00 -10.52
N TYR A 24 -19.37 -3.74 -11.33
CA TYR A 24 -19.49 -3.46 -12.75
C TYR A 24 -20.11 -2.09 -12.96
N GLU A 25 -19.72 -1.42 -14.04
CA GLU A 25 -20.14 -0.03 -14.32
C GLU A 25 -21.66 0.18 -14.22
N ARG A 26 -22.43 -0.75 -14.80
CA ARG A 26 -23.91 -0.75 -14.77
C ARG A 26 -24.53 -0.90 -13.37
N GLU A 27 -23.76 -1.40 -12.40
CA GLU A 27 -24.19 -1.65 -11.02
C GLU A 27 -23.70 -0.57 -10.05
N ARG A 28 -22.84 0.35 -10.51
CA ARG A 28 -22.31 1.43 -9.67
C ARG A 28 -23.43 2.41 -9.35
N THR A 29 -23.61 2.65 -8.06
CA THR A 29 -24.42 3.76 -7.57
C THR A 29 -23.48 4.91 -7.21
N SER A 30 -23.90 6.15 -7.45
CA SER A 30 -23.12 7.31 -7.00
C SER A 30 -23.09 7.39 -5.48
N GLY A 31 -21.96 7.80 -4.91
CA GLY A 31 -21.79 7.96 -3.47
C GLY A 31 -20.42 8.53 -3.14
N GLN A 32 -20.01 8.39 -1.88
CA GLN A 32 -18.78 9.02 -1.35
C GLN A 32 -17.70 8.01 -0.98
N THR A 33 -17.94 6.70 -1.15
CA THR A 33 -16.95 5.67 -0.83
C THR A 33 -15.96 5.52 -1.98
N PRO A 34 -14.65 5.76 -1.79
CA PRO A 34 -13.64 5.48 -2.80
C PRO A 34 -13.68 4.02 -3.27
N TYR A 35 -13.69 3.81 -4.58
CA TYR A 35 -13.54 2.52 -5.21
C TYR A 35 -12.18 2.43 -5.91
N VAL A 36 -11.31 1.62 -5.33
CA VAL A 36 -9.92 1.44 -5.75
C VAL A 36 -9.88 0.45 -6.91
N THR A 37 -9.27 0.89 -8.02
CA THR A 37 -9.11 0.16 -9.27
C THR A 37 -7.63 0.06 -9.65
N ALA A 38 -7.30 -0.64 -10.74
CA ALA A 38 -5.92 -0.96 -11.11
C ALA A 38 -5.17 0.18 -11.84
N THR A 39 -5.41 1.43 -11.45
CA THR A 39 -4.77 2.64 -11.97
C THR A 39 -3.58 3.05 -11.11
N ALA A 40 -2.56 3.68 -11.71
CA ALA A 40 -1.45 4.32 -10.99
C ALA A 40 -1.81 5.74 -10.50
N ASN A 41 -2.90 6.31 -10.99
CA ASN A 41 -3.30 7.69 -10.69
C ASN A 41 -4.16 7.76 -9.43
N ASN A 42 -4.21 8.93 -8.80
CA ASN A 42 -5.13 9.24 -7.70
C ASN A 42 -5.15 8.18 -6.58
N ASN A 43 -3.97 7.66 -6.19
CA ASN A 43 -3.83 6.58 -5.22
C ASN A 43 -4.63 5.31 -5.56
N GLY A 44 -4.85 5.01 -6.84
CA GLY A 44 -5.66 3.88 -7.27
C GLY A 44 -7.16 4.14 -7.28
N ILE A 45 -7.66 5.29 -6.82
CA ILE A 45 -9.09 5.57 -6.80
C ILE A 45 -9.58 5.86 -8.23
N GLY A 46 -10.44 4.99 -8.74
CA GLY A 46 -11.06 5.17 -10.06
C GLY A 46 -12.41 5.87 -9.98
N TYR A 47 -13.18 5.63 -8.92
CA TYR A 47 -14.56 6.09 -8.78
C TYR A 47 -14.91 6.35 -7.32
N PHE A 48 -16.01 7.07 -7.10
CA PHE A 48 -16.69 7.15 -5.81
C PHE A 48 -18.08 6.53 -5.95
N VAL A 49 -18.41 5.61 -5.05
CA VAL A 49 -19.62 4.78 -5.15
C VAL A 49 -20.44 4.78 -3.86
N GLY A 50 -21.74 4.51 -3.99
CA GLY A 50 -22.67 4.29 -2.88
C GLY A 50 -22.88 2.81 -2.55
N ASN A 51 -22.25 1.91 -3.32
CA ASN A 51 -22.33 0.47 -3.11
C ASN A 51 -21.64 0.05 -1.80
N GLN A 52 -21.95 -1.18 -1.35
CA GLN A 52 -21.31 -1.84 -0.21
C GLN A 52 -21.01 -3.29 -0.59
N ASN A 53 -19.86 -3.81 -0.16
CA ASN A 53 -19.52 -5.23 -0.29
C ASN A 53 -18.45 -5.61 0.76
N GLU A 54 -18.09 -6.89 0.81
CA GLU A 54 -17.15 -7.49 1.77
C GLU A 54 -15.71 -6.95 1.68
N THR A 55 -15.38 -6.19 0.64
CA THR A 55 -14.03 -5.63 0.48
C THR A 55 -13.84 -4.36 1.30
N LEU A 56 -14.91 -3.73 1.78
CA LEU A 56 -14.86 -2.46 2.52
C LEU A 56 -13.83 -2.56 3.66
N GLU A 57 -12.87 -1.64 3.68
CA GLU A 57 -11.84 -1.60 4.71
C GLU A 57 -11.24 -0.21 4.82
N LYS A 58 -10.77 0.13 6.02
CA LYS A 58 -10.00 1.33 6.31
C LYS A 58 -8.61 0.96 6.84
N GLY A 59 -7.60 1.78 6.50
CA GLY A 59 -6.22 1.56 6.97
C GLY A 59 -5.54 0.39 6.27
N SER A 60 -5.90 0.13 5.02
CA SER A 60 -5.32 -0.99 4.24
C SER A 60 -4.55 -0.51 3.02
N LEU A 61 -3.74 -1.39 2.45
CA LEU A 61 -3.00 -1.14 1.21
C LEU A 61 -3.72 -1.79 0.03
N SER A 62 -3.68 -1.14 -1.14
CA SER A 62 -4.00 -1.77 -2.41
C SER A 62 -2.72 -2.10 -3.17
N VAL A 63 -2.70 -3.23 -3.86
CA VAL A 63 -1.63 -3.54 -4.84
C VAL A 63 -2.27 -3.92 -6.16
N ASN A 64 -1.89 -3.20 -7.22
CA ASN A 64 -2.43 -3.41 -8.55
C ASN A 64 -1.92 -4.72 -9.14
N ARG A 65 -2.86 -5.58 -9.55
CA ARG A 65 -2.58 -6.88 -10.16
C ARG A 65 -2.49 -6.81 -11.68
N ASN A 66 -3.30 -5.94 -12.28
CA ASN A 66 -3.41 -5.72 -13.71
C ASN A 66 -3.16 -4.22 -14.02
N GLY A 67 -3.09 -3.84 -15.30
CA GLY A 67 -2.86 -2.46 -15.71
C GLY A 67 -1.54 -1.91 -15.16
N SER A 68 -1.63 -1.03 -14.16
CA SER A 68 -0.46 -0.46 -13.46
C SER A 68 0.13 -1.43 -12.43
N VAL A 69 0.59 -2.60 -12.87
CA VAL A 69 0.98 -3.72 -12.01
C VAL A 69 2.07 -3.33 -11.00
N GLY A 70 1.89 -3.76 -9.75
CA GLY A 70 2.88 -3.61 -8.68
C GLY A 70 2.88 -2.23 -8.01
N TYR A 71 2.10 -1.26 -8.49
CA TYR A 71 1.82 -0.04 -7.73
C TYR A 71 1.08 -0.39 -6.45
N CYS A 72 1.52 0.20 -5.34
CA CYS A 72 0.93 0.03 -4.02
C CYS A 72 0.50 1.38 -3.47
N PHE A 73 -0.66 1.45 -2.81
CA PHE A 73 -1.19 2.67 -2.21
C PHE A 73 -1.74 2.40 -0.82
N TYR A 74 -1.65 3.39 0.07
CA TYR A 74 -2.25 3.35 1.41
C TYR A 74 -3.56 4.12 1.44
N HIS A 75 -4.59 3.51 2.04
CA HIS A 75 -5.93 4.07 2.15
C HIS A 75 -6.31 4.25 3.63
N PRO A 76 -6.12 5.45 4.21
CA PRO A 76 -6.46 5.74 5.60
C PRO A 76 -7.97 5.93 5.82
N TYR A 77 -8.78 5.90 4.77
CA TYR A 77 -10.24 6.04 4.74
C TYR A 77 -10.89 4.71 4.36
N ASP A 78 -12.20 4.58 4.61
CA ASP A 78 -12.99 3.44 4.12
C ASP A 78 -12.96 3.41 2.59
N ALA A 79 -12.62 2.26 2.02
CA ALA A 79 -12.55 2.08 0.58
C ALA A 79 -13.01 0.67 0.18
N LEU A 80 -13.54 0.56 -1.04
CA LEU A 80 -13.85 -0.70 -1.70
C LEU A 80 -12.75 -1.02 -2.71
N TYR A 81 -12.47 -2.31 -2.93
CA TYR A 81 -11.33 -2.75 -3.73
C TYR A 81 -11.79 -3.59 -4.91
N GLY A 82 -11.45 -3.19 -6.14
CA GLY A 82 -11.78 -3.92 -7.36
C GLY A 82 -11.00 -5.23 -7.51
N ASN A 83 -11.50 -6.16 -8.32
CA ASN A 83 -10.91 -7.50 -8.44
C ASN A 83 -9.47 -7.48 -9.00
N ASP A 84 -9.13 -6.48 -9.81
CA ASP A 84 -7.77 -6.28 -10.30
C ASP A 84 -6.83 -5.57 -9.30
N THR A 85 -7.29 -5.41 -8.07
CA THR A 85 -6.47 -4.97 -6.93
C THR A 85 -6.41 -6.06 -5.87
N ARG A 86 -5.33 -6.10 -5.11
CA ARG A 86 -5.20 -6.92 -3.90
C ARG A 86 -5.27 -6.01 -2.69
N LYS A 87 -6.14 -6.36 -1.75
CA LYS A 87 -6.28 -5.67 -0.47
C LYS A 87 -5.33 -6.34 0.52
N LEU A 88 -4.42 -5.56 1.10
CA LEU A 88 -3.49 -5.99 2.13
C LEU A 88 -3.82 -5.25 3.41
N LYS A 89 -4.29 -5.97 4.43
CA LYS A 89 -4.51 -5.42 5.77
C LYS A 89 -3.22 -5.59 6.59
N PRO A 90 -2.48 -4.50 6.88
CA PRO A 90 -1.22 -4.60 7.63
C PRO A 90 -1.44 -5.19 9.02
N ILE A 91 -0.50 -6.01 9.51
CA ILE A 91 -0.55 -6.49 10.90
C ILE A 91 -0.33 -5.35 11.91
N ARG A 92 0.39 -4.31 11.48
CA ARG A 92 0.61 -3.07 12.24
C ARG A 92 -0.14 -1.94 11.55
N ASN A 93 -1.33 -1.61 12.06
CA ASN A 93 -2.13 -0.51 11.52
C ASN A 93 -1.59 0.85 11.98
N ASN A 94 -0.64 1.39 11.23
CA ASN A 94 -0.06 2.70 11.43
C ASN A 94 0.18 3.39 10.07
N LYS A 95 -0.15 4.69 9.95
CA LYS A 95 -0.03 5.48 8.71
C LYS A 95 1.38 5.39 8.13
N TYR A 96 2.39 5.72 8.93
CA TYR A 96 3.78 5.83 8.50
C TYR A 96 4.38 4.47 8.13
N VAL A 97 4.11 3.45 8.93
CA VAL A 97 4.49 2.06 8.61
C VAL A 97 3.86 1.61 7.30
N SER A 98 2.57 1.89 7.09
CA SER A 98 1.85 1.50 5.87
C SER A 98 2.41 2.21 4.64
N LEU A 99 2.72 3.50 4.74
CA LEU A 99 3.38 4.26 3.68
C LEU A 99 4.77 3.71 3.35
N PHE A 100 5.55 3.35 4.38
CA PHE A 100 6.86 2.72 4.20
C PHE A 100 6.76 1.40 3.43
N ILE A 101 5.88 0.50 3.87
CA ILE A 101 5.63 -0.80 3.21
C ILE A 101 5.15 -0.58 1.77
N SER A 102 4.25 0.37 1.54
CA SER A 102 3.76 0.73 0.21
C SER A 102 4.91 1.08 -0.75
N MET A 103 5.86 1.89 -0.28
CA MET A 103 7.05 2.25 -1.05
C MET A 103 7.93 1.02 -1.35
N CYS A 104 8.18 0.16 -0.36
CA CYS A 104 8.95 -1.07 -0.54
C CYS A 104 8.33 -2.03 -1.56
N ILE A 105 6.99 -2.09 -1.64
CA ILE A 105 6.27 -2.89 -2.64
C ILE A 105 6.39 -2.25 -4.02
N THR A 106 6.09 -0.95 -4.13
CA THR A 106 6.10 -0.19 -5.39
C THR A 106 7.49 -0.16 -6.05
N ASN A 107 8.55 -0.09 -5.26
CA ASN A 107 9.92 -0.10 -5.77
C ASN A 107 10.33 -1.44 -6.40
N GLN A 108 9.56 -2.50 -6.18
CA GLN A 108 9.79 -3.80 -6.81
C GLN A 108 8.96 -4.01 -8.07
N ARG A 109 8.18 -3.02 -8.51
CA ARG A 109 7.24 -3.18 -9.64
C ARG A 109 7.90 -3.61 -10.95
N ALA A 110 9.16 -3.22 -11.17
CA ALA A 110 9.90 -3.53 -12.41
C ALA A 110 10.04 -5.03 -12.70
N LYS A 111 9.88 -5.90 -11.70
CA LYS A 111 9.91 -7.36 -11.89
C LYS A 111 8.62 -7.93 -12.52
N TYR A 112 7.55 -7.14 -12.60
CA TYR A 112 6.27 -7.55 -13.19
C TYR A 112 6.20 -7.08 -14.65
N GLY A 113 7.09 -7.61 -15.50
CA GLY A 113 7.11 -7.40 -16.95
C GLY A 113 6.19 -8.36 -17.74
N TYR A 114 6.01 -8.07 -19.03
CA TYR A 114 5.12 -8.79 -19.96
C TYR A 114 5.39 -10.31 -19.92
N GLY A 115 4.46 -11.07 -19.33
CA GLY A 115 4.57 -12.52 -19.13
C GLY A 115 4.44 -12.97 -17.67
N TYR A 116 4.65 -12.08 -16.69
CA TYR A 116 4.60 -12.39 -15.25
C TYR A 116 3.33 -11.83 -14.59
N LYS A 117 2.22 -12.57 -14.69
CA LYS A 117 0.97 -12.17 -14.02
C LYS A 117 1.12 -12.18 -12.50
N MET A 118 0.79 -11.07 -11.87
CA MET A 118 0.65 -10.97 -10.43
C MET A 118 -0.62 -11.73 -10.01
N GLY A 119 -0.52 -12.56 -8.97
CA GLY A 119 -1.63 -13.31 -8.41
C GLY A 119 -1.55 -13.32 -6.90
N THR A 120 -2.65 -13.60 -6.20
CA THR A 120 -2.70 -13.52 -4.72
C THR A 120 -1.62 -14.38 -4.07
N GLY A 121 -1.45 -15.63 -4.52
CA GLY A 121 -0.40 -16.52 -3.98
C GLY A 121 1.02 -16.02 -4.24
N ARG A 122 1.29 -15.46 -5.44
CA ARG A 122 2.59 -14.86 -5.74
C ARG A 122 2.86 -13.61 -4.90
N LEU A 123 1.83 -12.81 -4.66
CA LEU A 123 1.94 -11.63 -3.81
C LEU A 123 2.24 -12.01 -2.36
N LYS A 124 1.56 -13.02 -1.82
CA LYS A 124 1.84 -13.56 -0.47
C LYS A 124 3.30 -13.99 -0.31
N ARG A 125 3.85 -14.66 -1.33
CA ARG A 125 5.24 -15.15 -1.37
C ARG A 125 6.27 -14.14 -1.86
N GLN A 126 5.87 -12.92 -2.20
CA GLN A 126 6.82 -11.86 -2.52
C GLN A 126 7.54 -11.44 -1.25
N LYS A 127 8.87 -11.29 -1.35
CA LYS A 127 9.67 -10.73 -0.27
C LYS A 127 9.84 -9.22 -0.42
N ILE A 128 9.87 -8.52 0.70
CA ILE A 128 10.29 -7.11 0.78
C ILE A 128 11.40 -6.99 1.84
N LEU A 129 12.35 -6.07 1.63
CA LEU A 129 13.38 -5.77 2.63
C LEU A 129 12.83 -4.76 3.63
N LEU A 130 12.89 -5.10 4.91
CA LEU A 130 12.51 -4.23 6.02
C LEU A 130 13.66 -4.11 7.03
N PRO A 131 13.76 -2.98 7.74
CA PRO A 131 14.67 -2.83 8.86
C PRO A 131 14.28 -3.79 9.99
N ILE A 132 15.26 -4.26 10.76
CA ILE A 132 15.01 -5.19 11.87
C ILE A 132 15.38 -4.64 13.24
N ASP A 133 14.66 -5.10 14.26
CA ASP A 133 14.90 -4.81 15.67
C ASP A 133 15.93 -5.80 16.28
N GLY A 134 16.14 -5.71 17.59
CA GLY A 134 17.03 -6.63 18.33
C GLY A 134 16.59 -8.10 18.27
N ASN A 135 15.33 -8.38 17.95
CA ASN A 135 14.73 -9.71 17.86
C ASN A 135 14.65 -10.23 16.42
N SER A 136 15.29 -9.55 15.46
CA SER A 136 15.21 -9.88 14.02
C SER A 136 13.79 -9.86 13.43
N GLN A 137 12.89 -9.11 14.08
CA GLN A 137 11.54 -8.81 13.59
C GLN A 137 11.53 -7.45 12.89
N PRO A 138 10.51 -7.13 12.08
CA PRO A 138 10.44 -5.82 11.44
C PRO A 138 10.43 -4.70 12.49
N ASN A 139 11.30 -3.72 12.32
CA ASN A 139 11.44 -2.59 13.23
C ASN A 139 10.38 -1.53 12.90
N TRP A 140 9.18 -1.71 13.45
CA TRP A 140 8.03 -0.82 13.23
C TRP A 140 8.31 0.62 13.65
N ASP A 141 8.92 0.80 14.81
CA ASP A 141 9.18 2.13 15.37
C ASP A 141 10.22 2.89 14.53
N TYR A 142 11.24 2.19 14.03
CA TYR A 142 12.18 2.78 13.09
C TYR A 142 11.48 3.20 11.79
N MET A 143 10.62 2.36 11.20
CA MET A 143 9.89 2.71 9.97
C MET A 143 8.99 3.92 10.18
N GLU A 144 8.29 3.98 11.30
CA GLU A 144 7.45 5.12 11.68
C GLU A 144 8.27 6.41 11.83
N ALA A 145 9.30 6.38 12.67
CA ALA A 145 10.16 7.53 12.92
C ALA A 145 10.86 8.00 11.63
N TYR A 146 11.32 7.08 10.78
CA TYR A 146 11.94 7.40 9.51
C TYR A 146 11.00 8.19 8.60
N MET A 147 9.77 7.72 8.42
CA MET A 147 8.79 8.40 7.56
C MET A 147 8.33 9.74 8.15
N GLN A 148 8.17 9.83 9.48
CA GLN A 148 7.86 11.08 10.16
C GLN A 148 8.96 12.13 9.97
N ASN A 149 10.23 11.72 10.11
CA ASN A 149 11.37 12.61 9.90
C ASN A 149 11.42 13.12 8.45
N LEU A 150 11.16 12.26 7.45
CA LEU A 150 11.07 12.69 6.05
C LEU A 150 9.95 13.71 5.82
N GLU A 151 8.76 13.48 6.38
CA GLU A 151 7.63 14.41 6.28
C GLU A 151 7.97 15.77 6.94
N GLN A 152 8.57 15.74 8.14
CA GLN A 152 8.99 16.95 8.86
C GLN A 152 10.07 17.73 8.11
N GLN A 153 11.08 17.07 7.56
CA GLN A 153 12.13 17.71 6.76
C GLN A 153 11.52 18.44 5.56
N GLN A 154 10.59 17.80 4.87
CA GLN A 154 9.92 18.39 3.72
C GLN A 154 9.06 19.61 4.11
N ILE A 155 8.35 19.56 5.24
CA ILE A 155 7.58 20.69 5.77
C ILE A 155 8.50 21.87 6.09
N LEU A 156 9.61 21.62 6.79
CA LEU A 156 10.59 22.65 7.14
C LEU A 156 11.23 23.28 5.89
N GLU A 157 11.47 22.49 4.84
CA GLU A 157 11.91 23.02 3.55
C GLU A 157 10.88 23.99 2.97
N TYR A 158 9.61 23.63 2.92
CA TYR A 158 8.57 24.53 2.38
C TYR A 158 8.43 25.81 3.19
N LEU A 159 8.43 25.73 4.53
CA LEU A 159 8.35 26.92 5.39
C LEU A 159 9.50 27.89 5.12
N ARG A 160 10.73 27.38 4.98
CA ARG A 160 11.90 28.22 4.61
C ARG A 160 11.77 28.90 3.25
N HIS A 161 10.99 28.36 2.32
CA HIS A 161 10.76 28.98 1.02
C HIS A 161 9.65 30.05 1.07
N ILE A 162 8.69 29.93 1.99
CA ILE A 162 7.59 30.89 2.18
C ILE A 162 8.06 32.11 2.99
N GLU A 163 9.00 31.92 3.90
CA GLU A 163 9.57 32.99 4.75
C GLU A 163 10.64 33.86 4.04
N ARG A 164 10.92 33.61 2.77
CA ARG A 164 11.83 34.40 1.91
C ARG A 164 11.04 35.32 1.00
#